data_AF-A0AAW0L9C9-F1
#
_entry.id   AF-A0AAW0L9C9-F1
#
_cell.length_a   1.000
_cell.length_b   1.000
_cell.length_c   1.000
_cell.angle_alpha   90.00
_cell.angle_beta   90.00
_cell.angle_gamma   90.00
#
_symmetry.space_group_name_H-M   'P 1'
#
loop_
_entity.id
_entity.type
_entity.pdbx_description
1 polymer ?
#
loop_
_entity_poly.entity_id
_entity_poly.type
_entity_poly.pdbx_seq_one_letter_code
_entity_poly.pdbx_strand_id
1 'polypeptide(L)'
;MFRKYTFRVQQRLSVNTGVEVGFLAAKILKKPNVENYGLAELAGEVGMDIKEPIGECPDWNAKVFSDEEVKYAVHNAYTSYVIGNKLFGML
;
A
#
# COMPACT_ATOMS: atom_id res chain seq x y z
N MET A 1 0.29 38.23 -15.54
CA MET A 1 0.90 36.90 -15.40
C MET A 1 0.58 36.40 -13.99
N PHE A 2 -0.50 35.61 -13.82
CA PHE A 2 -0.92 35.13 -12.50
C PHE A 2 -0.48 33.68 -12.29
N ARG A 3 0.39 33.43 -11.31
CA ARG A 3 0.76 32.10 -10.86
C ARG A 3 -0.43 31.48 -10.12
N LYS A 4 -0.97 30.37 -10.65
CA LYS A 4 -1.92 29.53 -9.94
C LYS A 4 -1.16 28.71 -8.90
N TYR A 5 -1.31 29.05 -7.63
CA TYR A 5 -0.94 28.16 -6.53
C TYR A 5 -2.08 27.15 -6.34
N THR A 6 -1.82 25.89 -6.67
CA THR A 6 -2.71 24.78 -6.32
C THR A 6 -2.53 24.48 -4.83
N PHE A 7 -3.46 24.95 -4.00
CA PHE A 7 -3.58 24.52 -2.62
C PHE A 7 -4.05 23.07 -2.59
N ARG A 8 -3.18 22.11 -2.24
CA ARG A 8 -3.62 20.77 -1.86
C ARG A 8 -4.26 20.88 -0.48
N VAL A 9 -5.58 20.70 -0.40
CA VAL A 9 -6.25 20.49 0.89
C VAL A 9 -5.87 19.09 1.37
N GLN A 10 -4.89 19.00 2.25
CA GLN A 10 -4.58 17.76 2.94
C GLN A 10 -5.65 17.54 4.01
N GLN A 11 -6.66 16.72 3.70
CA GLN A 11 -7.62 16.29 4.70
C GLN A 11 -6.86 15.49 5.78
N ARG A 12 -6.81 16.01 7.00
CA ARG A 12 -6.26 15.29 8.16
C ARG A 12 -7.28 14.26 8.61
N LEU A 13 -7.24 13.08 8.00
CA LEU A 13 -7.86 11.88 8.53
C LEU A 13 -6.96 11.34 9.66
N SER A 14 -7.46 11.33 10.89
CA SER A 14 -6.80 10.64 12.00
C SER A 14 -7.25 9.18 12.02
N VAL A 15 -6.36 8.27 11.62
CA VAL A 15 -6.59 6.83 11.74
C VAL A 15 -5.90 6.36 13.01
N ASN A 16 -6.68 6.07 14.06
CA ASN A 16 -6.11 5.72 15.38
C ASN A 16 -5.70 4.25 15.51
N THR A 17 -6.14 3.39 14.58
CA THR A 17 -5.94 1.93 14.63
C THR A 17 -5.20 1.39 13.41
N GLY A 18 -4.80 2.25 12.47
CA GLY A 18 -4.09 1.86 11.27
C GLY A 18 -2.65 1.48 11.59
N VAL A 19 -2.20 0.34 11.06
CA VAL A 19 -0.82 -0.12 11.16
C VAL A 19 -0.26 -0.21 9.75
N GLU A 20 0.90 0.39 9.53
CA GLU A 20 1.63 0.29 8.28
C GLU A 20 2.23 -1.13 8.17
N VAL A 21 2.06 -1.77 7.01
CA VAL A 21 2.37 -3.20 6.85
C VAL A 21 3.87 -3.46 6.80
N GLY A 22 4.66 -2.55 6.24
CA GLY A 22 6.13 -2.61 6.26
C GLY A 22 6.68 -2.53 7.69
N PHE A 23 6.16 -1.62 8.51
CA PHE A 23 6.49 -1.50 9.93
C PHE A 23 6.13 -2.78 10.69
N LEU A 24 4.93 -3.33 10.47
CA LEU A 24 4.52 -4.60 11.07
C LEU A 24 5.46 -5.74 10.67
N ALA A 25 5.80 -5.83 9.38
CA ALA A 25 6.72 -6.83 8.85
C ALA A 25 8.11 -6.71 9.49
N ALA A 26 8.66 -5.49 9.56
CA ALA A 26 9.96 -5.22 10.18
C ALA A 26 10.02 -5.65 11.64
N LYS A 27 8.92 -5.44 12.40
CA LYS A 27 8.80 -5.86 13.80
C LYS A 27 8.75 -7.37 13.95
N ILE A 28 7.88 -8.05 13.20
CA ILE A 28 7.64 -9.50 13.35
C ILE A 28 8.81 -10.30 12.79
N LEU A 29 9.33 -9.93 11.61
CA LEU A 29 10.46 -10.61 10.98
C LEU A 29 11.81 -10.24 11.60
N LYS A 30 11.85 -9.22 12.47
CA LYS A 30 13.07 -8.67 13.08
C LYS A 30 14.10 -8.19 12.04
N LYS A 31 13.62 -7.62 10.94
CA LYS A 31 14.42 -7.11 9.82
C LYS A 31 14.08 -5.63 9.57
N PRO A 32 14.83 -4.67 10.13
CA PRO A 32 14.46 -3.25 10.03
C PRO A 32 14.48 -2.71 8.59
N ASN A 33 15.26 -3.31 7.70
CA ASN A 33 15.37 -2.89 6.30
C ASN A 33 14.09 -3.14 5.49
N VAL A 34 13.20 -4.05 5.91
CA VAL A 34 11.97 -4.37 5.14
C VAL A 34 10.87 -3.32 5.32
N GLU A 35 11.01 -2.39 6.27
CA GLU A 35 9.99 -1.33 6.49
C GLU A 35 9.76 -0.46 5.24
N ASN A 36 10.77 -0.31 4.38
CA ASN A 36 10.70 0.50 3.17
C ASN A 36 10.37 -0.31 1.91
N TYR A 37 10.01 -1.60 2.04
CA TYR A 37 9.70 -2.46 0.90
C TYR A 37 8.31 -2.18 0.32
N GLY A 38 8.18 -2.36 -0.99
CA GLY A 38 6.90 -2.42 -1.67
C GLY A 38 6.13 -3.69 -1.33
N LEU A 39 4.84 -3.73 -1.69
CA LEU A 39 3.97 -4.87 -1.38
C LEU A 39 4.45 -6.20 -1.96
N ALA A 40 5.00 -6.21 -3.18
CA ALA A 40 5.55 -7.42 -3.79
C ALA A 40 6.79 -7.95 -3.04
N GLU A 41 7.69 -7.05 -2.65
CA GLU A 41 8.87 -7.40 -1.85
C GLU A 41 8.47 -7.92 -0.45
N LEU A 42 7.52 -7.25 0.20
CA LEU A 42 6.95 -7.70 1.48
C LEU A 42 6.26 -9.06 1.37
N ALA A 43 5.54 -9.33 0.28
CA ALA A 43 4.95 -10.64 0.02
C ALA A 43 6.03 -11.73 -0.07
N GLY A 44 7.13 -11.45 -0.77
CA GLY A 44 8.28 -12.35 -0.84
C GLY A 44 8.90 -12.67 0.52
N GLU A 45 9.05 -11.66 1.39
CA GLU A 45 9.56 -11.83 2.76
C GLU A 45 8.69 -12.76 3.62
N VAL A 46 7.38 -12.81 3.37
CA VAL A 46 6.44 -13.70 4.07
C VAL A 46 6.14 -15.00 3.32
N GLY A 47 6.94 -15.31 2.28
CA GLY A 47 6.87 -16.55 1.52
C GLY A 47 5.65 -16.66 0.60
N MET A 48 5.16 -15.53 0.10
CA MET A 48 4.04 -15.45 -0.84
C MET A 48 4.52 -15.01 -2.22
N ASP A 49 4.03 -15.68 -3.26
CA ASP A 49 4.26 -15.30 -4.66
C ASP A 49 3.08 -14.43 -5.14
N ILE A 50 3.12 -13.14 -4.80
CA ILE A 50 2.15 -12.15 -5.25
C ILE A 50 2.81 -11.30 -6.33
N LYS A 51 2.19 -11.26 -7.50
CA LYS A 51 2.65 -10.43 -8.62
C LYS A 51 2.24 -8.98 -8.40
N GLU A 52 3.02 -8.06 -8.94
CA GLU A 52 2.58 -6.66 -9.00
C GLU A 52 1.30 -6.53 -9.85
N PRO A 53 0.46 -5.53 -9.56
CA PRO A 53 -0.68 -5.23 -10.42
C PRO A 53 -0.21 -4.99 -11.86
N ILE A 54 -0.94 -5.53 -12.83
CA ILE A 54 -0.66 -5.30 -14.25
C ILE A 54 -1.30 -3.97 -14.63
N GLY A 55 -0.49 -3.02 -15.12
CA GLY A 55 -0.95 -1.72 -15.59
C GLY A 55 -0.13 -0.56 -15.03
N GLU A 56 -0.47 0.65 -15.45
CA GLU A 56 0.13 1.86 -14.90
C GLU A 56 -0.47 2.19 -13.54
N CYS A 57 0.32 2.83 -12.68
CA CYS A 57 -0.18 3.35 -11.41
C CYS A 57 -1.31 4.36 -11.67
N PRO A 58 -2.49 4.20 -11.05
CA PRO A 58 -3.64 5.09 -11.28
C PRO A 58 -3.33 6.56 -11.01
N ASP A 59 -3.95 7.46 -11.77
CA ASP A 59 -4.00 8.87 -11.33
C ASP A 59 -4.99 8.98 -10.19
N TRP A 60 -4.49 8.95 -8.96
CA TRP A 60 -5.30 9.07 -7.75
C TRP A 60 -6.11 10.38 -7.65
N ASN A 61 -5.88 11.35 -8.53
CA ASN A 61 -6.66 12.59 -8.62
C ASN A 61 -7.75 12.55 -9.71
N ALA A 62 -7.88 11.44 -10.45
CA ALA A 62 -8.93 11.28 -11.45
C ALA A 62 -10.32 11.32 -10.80
N LYS A 63 -11.28 11.93 -11.49
CA LYS A 63 -12.68 12.03 -11.00
C LYS A 63 -13.44 10.71 -11.07
N VAL A 64 -13.06 9.86 -12.02
CA VAL A 64 -13.65 8.56 -12.29
C VAL A 64 -12.51 7.63 -12.64
N PHE A 65 -12.45 6.47 -11.99
CA PHE A 65 -11.49 5.43 -12.31
C PHE A 65 -12.04 4.52 -13.39
N SER A 66 -11.15 4.08 -14.27
CA SER A 66 -11.39 2.96 -15.17
C SER A 66 -11.44 1.64 -14.40
N ASP A 67 -11.99 0.60 -15.02
CA ASP A 67 -12.04 -0.74 -14.43
C ASP A 67 -10.63 -1.25 -14.05
N GLU A 68 -9.60 -0.88 -14.82
CA GLU A 68 -8.23 -1.32 -14.54
C GLU A 68 -7.59 -0.58 -13.36
N GLU A 69 -7.89 0.71 -13.20
CA GLU A 69 -7.47 1.44 -12.00
C GLU A 69 -8.18 0.92 -10.74
N VAL A 70 -9.45 0.54 -10.85
CA VAL A 70 -10.18 -0.12 -9.76
C VAL A 70 -9.55 -1.47 -9.43
N LYS A 71 -9.24 -2.31 -10.42
CA LYS A 71 -8.55 -3.59 -10.20
C LYS A 71 -7.18 -3.40 -9.56
N TYR A 72 -6.42 -2.38 -9.98
CA TYR A 72 -5.13 -2.02 -9.39
C TYR A 72 -5.28 -1.68 -7.89
N ALA A 73 -6.23 -0.81 -7.55
CA ALA A 73 -6.48 -0.41 -6.17
C ALA A 73 -6.93 -1.59 -5.29
N VAL A 74 -7.84 -2.43 -5.80
CA VAL A 74 -8.31 -3.64 -5.11
C VAL A 74 -7.18 -4.64 -4.91
N HIS A 75 -6.33 -4.84 -5.92
CA HIS A 75 -5.17 -5.71 -5.82
C HIS A 75 -4.24 -5.27 -4.69
N ASN A 76 -3.92 -3.99 -4.60
CA ASN A 76 -3.05 -3.47 -3.53
C ASN A 76 -3.70 -3.61 -2.14
N ALA A 77 -4.98 -3.29 -2.01
CA ALA A 77 -5.71 -3.46 -0.75
C ALA A 77 -5.74 -4.92 -0.28
N TYR A 78 -6.04 -5.85 -1.20
CA TYR A 78 -6.04 -7.28 -0.90
C TYR A 78 -4.65 -7.80 -0.54
N THR A 79 -3.62 -7.38 -1.28
CA THR A 79 -2.22 -7.77 -1.02
C THR A 79 -1.78 -7.33 0.37
N SER A 80 -2.03 -6.08 0.76
CA SER A 80 -1.75 -5.60 2.12
C SER A 80 -2.47 -6.42 3.18
N TYR A 81 -3.75 -6.76 2.96
CA TYR A 81 -4.54 -7.57 3.88
C TYR A 81 -3.93 -8.97 4.07
N VAL A 82 -3.61 -9.68 2.98
CA VAL A 82 -3.09 -11.06 3.10
C VAL A 82 -1.69 -11.11 3.70
N ILE A 83 -0.83 -10.14 3.41
CA ILE A 83 0.49 -9.99 4.06
C ILE A 83 0.28 -9.75 5.55
N GLY A 84 -0.56 -8.78 5.92
CA GLY A 84 -0.87 -8.50 7.32
C GLY A 84 -1.41 -9.73 8.04
N ASN A 85 -2.37 -10.44 7.46
CA ASN A 85 -2.94 -11.65 8.03
C ASN A 85 -1.89 -12.77 8.20
N LYS A 86 -0.98 -12.92 7.24
CA LYS A 86 0.14 -13.88 7.34
C LYS A 86 1.07 -13.52 8.50
N LEU A 87 1.45 -12.25 8.60
CA LEU A 87 2.30 -11.73 9.68
C LEU A 87 1.65 -11.92 11.05
N PHE A 88 0.35 -11.62 11.19
CA PHE A 88 -0.40 -11.85 12.43
C PHE A 88 -0.40 -13.33 12.85
N GLY A 89 -0.45 -14.26 11.90
CA GLY A 89 -0.34 -15.69 12.18
C GLY A 89 1.07 -16.17 12.58
N MET A 90 2.08 -15.29 12.54
CA MET A 90 3.46 -15.56 12.99
C MET A 90 3.73 -15.05 14.41
N LEU A 91 2.75 -14.38 15.03
CA LEU A 91 2.77 -14.05 16.46
C LEU A 91 2.51 -15.31 17.29
#